data_AF-A0A4Y2A1U9-F1
#
_entry.id   AF-A0A4Y2A1U9-F1
#
_cell.length_a   1.000
_cell.length_b   1.000
_cell.length_c   1.000
_cell.angle_alpha   90.00
_cell.angle_beta   90.00
_cell.angle_gamma   90.00
#
_symmetry.space_group_name_H-M   'P 1'
#
loop_
_entity.id
_entity.type
_entity.pdbx_description
1 polymer ?
#
loop_
_entity_poly.entity_id
_entity_poly.type
_entity_poly.pdbx_seq_one_letter_code
_entity_poly.pdbx_strand_id
1 'polypeptide(L)'
;MYGSQVWGSISTTNIRKLQVYQNEQLMHVVNAPWYVRRKVIHDDLKIDPISEFIKKTSVRFFDEIPQIRNELLQRPAYDPSHPQFEETSKNCDGCSL
;
A
#
# COMPACT_ATOMS: atom_id res chain seq x y z
N MET A 1 -10.35 0.61 -3.01
CA MET A 1 -9.04 0.62 -2.31
C MET A 1 -7.94 0.39 -3.35
N TYR A 2 -7.29 1.44 -3.85
CA TYR A 2 -6.20 1.30 -4.84
C TYR A 2 -4.83 1.75 -4.28
N GLY A 3 -4.81 2.52 -3.20
CA GLY A 3 -3.57 3.08 -2.64
C GLY A 3 -2.91 2.26 -1.52
N SER A 4 -3.63 1.38 -0.82
CA SER A 4 -3.14 0.69 0.38
C SER A 4 -1.95 -0.25 0.14
N GLN A 5 -1.96 -0.98 -0.98
CA GLN A 5 -0.83 -1.83 -1.39
C GLN A 5 0.42 -1.01 -1.71
N VAL A 6 0.25 0.18 -2.29
CA VAL A 6 1.37 1.06 -2.66
C VAL A 6 2.07 1.55 -1.42
N TRP A 7 1.33 1.93 -0.37
CA TRP A 7 1.89 2.46 0.89
C TRP A 7 2.82 1.49 1.63
N GLY A 8 2.58 0.18 1.54
CA GLY A 8 3.43 -0.84 2.16
C GLY A 8 4.80 -1.01 1.48
N SER A 9 4.90 -0.65 0.20
CA SER A 9 6.09 -0.88 -0.65
C SER A 9 6.88 0.39 -0.96
N ILE A 10 6.58 1.51 -0.29
CA ILE A 10 7.25 2.80 -0.58
C ILE A 10 8.64 2.83 0.05
N SER A 11 9.62 3.32 -0.72
CA SER A 11 10.97 3.57 -0.19
C SER A 11 10.98 4.65 0.89
N THR A 12 11.87 4.51 1.87
CA THR A 12 12.06 5.49 2.95
C THR A 12 12.36 6.90 2.42
N THR A 13 13.05 7.00 1.28
CA THR A 13 13.31 8.27 0.58
C THR A 13 12.03 8.95 0.10
N ASN A 14 11.11 8.20 -0.48
CA ASN A 14 9.84 8.75 -0.96
C ASN A 14 8.94 9.17 0.21
N ILE A 15 8.94 8.42 1.31
CA ILE A 15 8.24 8.81 2.55
C ILE A 15 8.79 10.13 3.09
N ARG A 16 10.12 10.32 3.12
CA ARG A 16 10.74 11.58 3.54
C ARG A 16 10.34 12.75 2.64
N LYS A 17 10.30 12.56 1.32
CA LYS A 17 9.85 13.59 0.37
C LYS A 17 8.40 14.00 0.64
N LEU A 18 7.52 13.02 0.83
CA LEU A 18 6.12 13.26 1.18
C LEU A 18 5.98 13.99 2.53
N GLN A 19 6.82 13.65 3.50
CA GLN A 19 6.81 14.30 4.80
C GLN A 19 7.24 15.76 4.69
N VAL A 20 8.30 16.07 3.93
CA VAL A 20 8.69 17.46 3.63
C VAL A 20 7.56 18.21 2.95
N TYR A 21 6.92 17.60 1.95
CA TYR A 21 5.79 18.22 1.26
C TYR A 21 4.61 18.52 2.21
N GLN A 22 4.20 17.55 3.03
CA GLN A 22 3.16 17.75 4.04
C GLN A 22 3.51 18.94 4.95
N ASN A 23 4.75 18.98 5.43
CA ASN A 23 5.19 20.02 6.34
C ASN A 23 5.14 21.42 5.73
N GLU A 24 5.59 21.56 4.48
CA GLU A 24 5.49 22.81 3.74
C GLU A 24 4.03 23.25 3.62
N GLN A 25 3.13 22.34 3.23
CA GLN A 25 1.70 22.66 3.11
C GLN A 25 1.09 23.09 4.45
N LEU A 26 1.41 22.38 5.54
CA LEU A 26 0.91 22.74 6.87
C LEU A 26 1.38 24.15 7.27
N MET A 27 2.65 24.50 7.07
CA MET A 27 3.15 25.85 7.34
C MET A 27 2.44 26.93 6.53
N HIS A 28 2.18 26.67 5.24
CA HIS A 28 1.45 27.60 4.38
C HIS A 28 0.00 27.81 4.86
N VAL A 29 -0.69 26.74 5.26
CA VAL A 29 -2.08 26.81 5.73
C VAL A 29 -2.19 27.64 7.02
N VAL A 30 -1.26 27.46 7.96
CA VAL A 30 -1.26 28.23 9.22
C VAL A 30 -0.56 29.59 9.12
N ASN A 31 -0.07 29.96 7.93
CA ASN A 31 0.75 31.15 7.70
C ASN A 31 1.92 31.26 8.72
N ALA A 32 2.53 30.12 9.06
CA ALA A 32 3.56 30.04 10.07
C ALA A 32 4.95 30.31 9.48
N PRO A 33 5.84 30.99 10.24
CA PRO A 33 7.25 31.11 9.87
C PRO A 33 7.96 29.75 9.85
N TRP A 34 8.99 29.63 9.00
CA TRP A 34 9.77 28.39 8.82
C TRP A 34 10.46 27.86 10.10
N TYR A 35 10.71 28.73 11.08
CA TYR A 35 11.36 28.38 12.35
C TYR A 35 10.39 27.75 13.36
N VAL A 36 9.09 27.72 13.08
CA VAL A 36 8.11 27.10 13.96
C VAL A 36 8.39 25.60 14.03
N ARG A 37 8.44 25.08 15.26
CA ARG A 37 8.69 23.66 15.49
C ARG A 37 7.55 22.85 14.87
N ARG A 38 7.92 21.94 13.97
CA ARG A 38 7.00 21.01 13.29
C ARG A 38 6.01 20.33 14.24
N LYS A 39 6.50 19.89 15.42
CA LYS A 39 5.66 19.28 16.47
C LYS A 39 4.52 20.21 16.91
N VAL A 40 4.78 21.51 17.07
CA VAL A 40 3.75 22.49 17.47
C VAL A 40 2.65 22.57 16.42
N ILE A 41 3.01 22.59 15.13
CA ILE A 41 2.04 22.64 14.03
C ILE A 41 1.16 21.37 14.01
N HIS A 42 1.76 20.20 14.18
CA HIS A 42 1.01 18.94 14.27
C HIS A 42 0.11 18.88 15.51
N ASP A 43 0.60 19.32 16.67
CA ASP A 43 -0.14 19.32 17.93
C ASP A 43 -1.31 20.32 17.91
N ASP A 44 -1.14 21.46 17.24
CA ASP A 44 -2.16 22.51 17.10
C ASP A 44 -3.25 22.10 16.09
N LEU A 45 -2.85 21.58 14.93
CA LEU A 45 -3.77 21.12 13.89
C LEU A 45 -4.37 19.73 14.16
N LYS A 46 -3.86 18.99 15.16
CA LYS A 46 -4.22 17.59 15.44
C LYS A 46 -4.03 16.67 14.24
N ILE A 47 -2.97 16.90 13.47
CA ILE A 47 -2.65 16.14 12.25
C ILE A 47 -1.48 15.21 12.52
N ASP A 48 -1.64 13.93 12.21
CA ASP A 48 -0.55 12.96 12.29
C ASP A 48 0.49 13.18 11.16
N PRO A 49 1.79 12.97 11.42
CA PRO A 49 2.80 12.93 10.36
C PRO A 49 2.48 11.84 9.33
N ILE A 50 2.80 12.09 8.06
CA ILE A 50 2.53 11.15 6.96
C ILE A 50 3.11 9.76 7.21
N SER A 51 4.24 9.68 7.92
CA SER A 51 4.88 8.42 8.30
C SER A 51 3.98 7.55 9.19
N GLU A 52 3.31 8.16 10.17
CA GLU A 52 2.39 7.42 11.05
C GLU A 52 1.11 7.05 10.31
N PHE A 53 0.60 7.95 9.47
CA PHE A 53 -0.55 7.67 8.62
C PHE A 53 -0.29 6.47 7.69
N ILE A 54 0.86 6.43 7.02
CA ILE A 54 1.28 5.31 6.16
C ILE A 54 1.37 4.02 6.97
N LYS A 55 2.00 4.07 8.15
CA LYS A 55 2.13 2.89 9.02
C LYS A 55 0.77 2.36 9.45
N LYS A 56 -0.11 3.23 9.96
CA LYS A 56 -1.47 2.88 10.41
C LYS A 56 -2.31 2.32 9.26
N THR A 57 -2.21 2.92 8.08
CA THR A 57 -2.92 2.47 6.87
C THR A 57 -2.40 1.12 6.39
N SER A 58 -1.08 0.92 6.40
CA SER A 58 -0.44 -0.33 6.03
C SER A 58 -0.88 -1.47 6.96
N VAL A 59 -0.76 -1.28 8.28
CA VAL A 59 -1.18 -2.26 9.29
C VAL A 59 -2.66 -2.61 9.11
N ARG A 60 -3.55 -1.60 9.08
CA ARG A 60 -4.98 -1.83 8.85
C ARG A 60 -5.24 -2.59 7.56
N PHE A 61 -4.50 -2.32 6.49
CA PHE A 61 -4.70 -3.05 5.24
C PHE A 61 -4.33 -4.53 5.39
N PHE A 62 -3.15 -4.83 5.93
CA PHE A 62 -2.70 -6.21 6.11
C PHE A 62 -3.54 -6.99 7.14
N ASP A 63 -4.07 -6.33 8.16
CA ASP A 63 -4.98 -6.94 9.15
C ASP A 63 -6.35 -7.28 8.57
N GLU A 64 -6.82 -6.51 7.57
CA GLU A 64 -8.11 -6.74 6.91
C GLU A 64 -8.01 -7.78 5.78
N ILE A 65 -6.82 -8.02 5.21
CA ILE A 65 -6.62 -9.02 4.13
C ILE A 65 -7.16 -10.42 4.50
N PRO A 66 -6.87 -10.99 5.70
CA PRO A 66 -7.42 -12.28 6.11
C PRO A 66 -8.96 -12.33 6.16
N GLN A 67 -9.62 -11.19 6.38
CA GLN A 67 -11.08 -11.09 6.45
C GLN A 67 -11.73 -10.99 5.07
N ILE A 68 -10.97 -10.55 4.05
CA ILE A 68 -11.42 -10.53 2.67
C ILE A 68 -11.31 -11.95 2.12
N ARG A 69 -12.42 -12.70 2.11
CA ARG A 69 -12.57 -13.95 1.36
C ARG A 69 -12.51 -13.68 -0.15
N ASN A 70 -11.33 -13.37 -0.67
CA ASN A 70 -11.05 -13.36 -2.10
C ASN A 70 -9.96 -14.39 -2.37
N GLU A 71 -10.29 -15.43 -3.14
CA GLU A 71 -9.37 -16.50 -3.52
C GLU A 71 -8.13 -15.97 -4.28
N LEU A 72 -8.26 -14.81 -4.93
CA LEU A 72 -7.16 -14.16 -5.66
C LEU A 72 -6.09 -13.53 -4.75
N LEU A 73 -6.39 -13.24 -3.48
CA LEU A 73 -5.44 -12.69 -2.51
C LEU A 73 -4.73 -13.78 -1.70
N GLN A 74 -5.23 -15.02 -1.75
CA GLN A 74 -4.61 -16.21 -1.13
C GLN A 74 -3.74 -16.99 -2.12
N ARG A 75 -3.35 -16.38 -3.25
CA ARG A 75 -2.45 -17.07 -4.18
C ARG A 75 -1.08 -17.22 -3.51
N PRO A 76 -0.56 -18.44 -3.30
CA PRO A 76 0.77 -18.63 -2.76
C PRO A 76 1.78 -17.89 -3.64
N ALA A 77 2.85 -17.38 -3.03
CA ALA A 77 3.96 -16.77 -3.75
C ALA A 77 4.38 -17.72 -4.89
N TYR A 78 4.52 -17.17 -6.10
CA TYR A 78 4.99 -17.93 -7.25
C TYR A 78 6.26 -18.69 -6.88
N ASP A 79 6.14 -20.01 -6.76
CA ASP A 79 7.25 -20.92 -6.60
C ASP A 79 7.74 -21.29 -8.01
N PRO A 80 8.93 -20.83 -8.43
CA PRO A 80 9.47 -21.15 -9.74
C PRO A 80 9.74 -22.65 -9.96
N SER A 81 9.59 -23.48 -8.91
CA SER A 81 9.80 -24.93 -8.95
C SER A 81 8.61 -25.72 -9.49
N HIS A 82 7.41 -25.13 -9.56
CA HIS A 82 6.19 -25.82 -10.02
C HIS A 82 5.60 -25.12 -11.27
N PRO A 83 5.92 -25.60 -12.49
CA PRO A 83 5.29 -25.10 -13.71
C PRO A 83 3.83 -25.57 -13.77
N GLN A 84 2.91 -24.61 -13.81
CA GLN A 84 1.49 -24.84 -13.95
C GLN A 84 1.19 -25.15 -15.43
N PHE A 85 1.24 -26.44 -15.79
CA PHE A 85 0.76 -26.90 -17.10
C PHE A 85 -0.77 -26.84 -17.11
N GLU A 86 -1.33 -25.81 -17.75
CA GLU A 86 -2.74 -25.80 -18.17
C GLU A 86 -2.92 -26.79 -19.33
N GLU A 87 -3.34 -28.01 -19.01
CA GLU A 87 -3.87 -28.93 -20.02
C GLU A 87 -5.33 -28.56 -20.30
N THR A 88 -5.53 -27.71 -21.31
CA THR A 88 -6.87 -27.46 -21.84
C THR A 88 -7.36 -28.71 -22.56
N SER A 89 -8.32 -29.40 -21.94
CA SER A 89 -9.14 -30.42 -22.57
C SER A 89 -9.71 -29.90 -23.89
N LYS A 90 -9.26 -30.46 -25.00
CA LYS A 90 -10.02 -30.52 -26.25
C LYS A 90 -10.44 -31.96 -26.45
N ASN A 91 -11.68 -32.26 -26.05
CA ASN A 91 -12.44 -33.35 -26.65
C ASN A 91 -12.44 -33.16 -28.17
N CYS A 92 -11.83 -34.08 -28.89
CA CYS A 92 -12.11 -34.33 -30.29
C CYS A 92 -12.46 -35.81 -30.42
N ASP A 93 -13.75 -36.07 -30.54
CA ASP A 93 -14.32 -37.37 -30.83
C ASP A 93 -13.80 -37.93 -32.17
N GLY A 94 -13.48 -39.22 -32.17
CA GLY A 94 -13.60 -40.09 -33.34
C GLY A 94 -12.39 -40.20 -34.26
N CYS A 95 -11.67 -41.32 -34.17
CA CYS A 95 -11.23 -42.08 -35.35
C CYS A 95 -11.05 -43.55 -34.96
N SER A 96 -11.99 -44.39 -35.42
CA SER A 96 -11.80 -45.84 -35.51
C SER A 96 -11.16 -46.17 -36.85
N LEU A 97 -10.22 -47.14 -36.79
CA LEU A 97 -9.47 -47.82 -37.87
C LEU A 97 -8.35 -47.03 -38.55
#